data_AF-A0A3S3ND28-F1
#
_entry.id   AF-A0A3S3ND28-F1
#
_cell.length_a   1.000
_cell.length_b   1.000
_cell.length_c   1.000
_cell.angle_alpha   90.00
_cell.angle_beta   90.00
_cell.angle_gamma   90.00
#
_symmetry.space_group_name_H-M   'P 1'
#
loop_
_entity.id
_entity.type
_entity.pdbx_description
1 polymer ?
#
loop_
_entity_poly.entity_id
_entity_poly.type
_entity_poly.pdbx_seq_one_letter_code
_entity_poly.pdbx_strand_id
1 'polypeptide(L)'
;ILLVSSSRTQDHWIVPGGGVEPNEDSSEAAIREVMEEAGVKGVLGRCLGTFENTERKHRTSVYVLVVTQELEEWEDSKNIGRRRKWCTISEALELLAVHKPVQCNYVKLLIRSERKVP
;
A
#
# COMPACT_ATOMS: atom_id res chain seq x y z
N ILE A 1 -7.45 -6.82 0.77
CA ILE A 1 -6.36 -5.81 0.66
C ILE A 1 -5.08 -6.46 1.14
N LEU A 2 -3.96 -6.29 0.44
CA LEU A 2 -2.67 -6.80 0.87
C LEU A 2 -1.94 -5.74 1.70
N LEU A 3 -1.51 -6.11 2.91
CA LEU A 3 -0.67 -5.28 3.77
C LEU A 3 0.71 -5.90 3.92
N VAL A 4 1.69 -5.09 4.29
CA VAL A 4 3.05 -5.53 4.60
C VAL A 4 3.43 -5.13 6.03
N SER A 5 4.34 -5.86 6.64
CA SER A 5 4.88 -5.48 7.93
C SER A 5 5.74 -4.21 7.80
N SER A 6 5.68 -3.32 8.78
CA SER A 6 6.50 -2.11 8.84
C SER A 6 7.99 -2.47 9.01
N SER A 7 8.85 -1.84 8.21
CA SER A 7 10.31 -2.01 8.30
C SER A 7 10.89 -1.67 9.68
N ARG A 8 10.26 -0.76 10.43
CA ARG A 8 10.71 -0.37 11.78
C ARG A 8 10.22 -1.29 12.91
N THR A 9 9.11 -1.99 12.70
CA THR A 9 8.46 -2.79 13.73
C THR A 9 7.61 -3.84 13.04
N GLN A 10 8.12 -5.07 12.95
CA GLN A 10 7.54 -6.10 12.10
C GLN A 10 6.12 -6.54 12.54
N ASP A 11 5.72 -6.25 13.77
CA ASP A 11 4.36 -6.55 14.28
C ASP A 11 3.31 -5.51 13.87
N HIS A 12 3.74 -4.38 13.30
CA HIS A 12 2.82 -3.37 12.77
C HIS A 12 2.62 -3.61 11.27
N TRP A 13 1.38 -3.41 10.81
CA TRP A 13 1.03 -3.57 9.40
C TRP A 13 0.77 -2.23 8.75
N ILE A 14 1.16 -2.10 7.48
CA ILE A 14 1.05 -0.90 6.67
C ILE A 14 0.58 -1.25 5.25
N VAL A 15 -0.02 -0.27 4.57
CA VAL A 15 -0.17 -0.30 3.12
C VAL A 15 1.21 -0.15 2.49
N PRO A 16 1.63 -1.02 1.56
CA PRO A 16 2.94 -0.92 0.91
C PRO A 16 3.07 0.39 0.12
N GLY A 17 4.26 0.95 0.08
CA GLY A 17 4.56 2.18 -0.64
C GLY A 17 5.74 2.95 -0.07
N GLY A 18 6.40 3.70 -0.94
CA GLY A 18 7.60 4.45 -0.61
C GLY A 18 7.74 5.73 -1.42
N GLY A 19 8.99 6.12 -1.66
CA GLY A 19 9.32 7.41 -2.29
C GLY A 19 9.19 7.34 -3.80
N VAL A 20 8.84 8.47 -4.42
CA VAL A 20 8.97 8.62 -5.88
C VAL A 20 10.43 8.96 -6.18
N GLU A 21 11.06 8.20 -7.07
CA GLU A 21 12.45 8.40 -7.47
C GLU A 21 12.62 9.52 -8.51
N PRO A 22 13.84 10.05 -8.71
CA PRO A 22 14.09 11.01 -9.79
C PRO A 22 13.71 10.44 -11.16
N ASN A 23 12.91 11.19 -11.92
CA ASN A 23 12.37 10.83 -13.23
C ASN A 23 11.32 9.71 -13.22
N GLU A 24 10.79 9.37 -12.05
CA GLU A 24 9.67 8.45 -11.89
C GLU A 24 8.38 9.24 -11.65
N ASP A 25 7.27 8.81 -12.26
CA ASP A 25 5.95 9.31 -11.88
C ASP A 25 5.36 8.52 -10.69
N SER A 26 4.34 9.07 -10.02
CA SER A 26 3.80 8.40 -8.83
C SER A 26 3.10 7.06 -9.11
N SER A 27 2.74 6.79 -10.36
CA SER A 27 2.13 5.53 -10.78
C SER A 27 3.18 4.45 -11.02
N GLU A 28 4.31 4.83 -11.62
CA GLU A 28 5.50 3.98 -11.77
C GLU A 28 6.05 3.61 -10.38
N ALA A 29 6.19 4.59 -9.49
CA ALA A 29 6.60 4.37 -8.10
C ALA A 29 5.67 3.40 -7.39
N ALA A 30 4.35 3.54 -7.55
CA ALA A 30 3.39 2.63 -6.93
C ALA A 30 3.55 1.18 -7.41
N ILE A 31 3.88 0.95 -8.69
CA ILE A 31 4.13 -0.39 -9.23
C ILE A 31 5.45 -0.96 -8.72
N ARG A 32 6.53 -0.16 -8.73
CA ARG A 32 7.84 -0.57 -8.23
C ARG A 32 7.76 -0.94 -6.75
N GLU A 33 7.21 -0.07 -5.93
CA GLU A 33 7.14 -0.23 -4.47
C GLU A 33 6.34 -1.48 -4.06
N VAL A 34 5.21 -1.81 -4.71
CA VAL A 34 4.49 -3.05 -4.37
C VAL A 34 5.25 -4.30 -4.80
N MET A 35 6.09 -4.22 -5.82
CA MET A 35 6.95 -5.32 -6.22
C MET A 35 8.08 -5.51 -5.19
N GLU A 36 8.73 -4.43 -4.78
CA GLU A 36 9.84 -4.41 -3.82
C GLU A 36 9.40 -4.75 -2.40
N GLU A 37 8.28 -4.19 -1.91
CA GLU A 37 7.85 -4.37 -0.53
C GLU A 37 6.93 -5.58 -0.32
N ALA A 38 6.08 -5.89 -1.31
CA ALA A 38 5.03 -6.91 -1.16
C ALA A 38 5.20 -8.12 -2.09
N GLY A 39 6.13 -8.05 -3.06
CA GLY A 39 6.38 -9.14 -3.98
C GLY A 39 5.18 -9.47 -4.86
N VAL A 40 4.43 -8.45 -5.30
CA VAL A 40 3.26 -8.66 -6.17
C VAL A 40 3.37 -7.89 -7.48
N LYS A 41 2.78 -8.47 -8.53
CA LYS A 41 2.56 -7.81 -9.82
C LYS A 41 1.07 -7.77 -10.10
N GLY A 42 0.66 -6.79 -10.88
CA GLY A 42 -0.74 -6.61 -11.18
C GLY A 42 -1.00 -5.51 -12.19
N VAL A 43 -2.28 -5.29 -12.43
CA VAL A 43 -2.77 -4.21 -13.28
C VAL A 43 -3.05 -3.00 -12.40
N LEU A 44 -2.31 -1.92 -12.63
CA LEU A 44 -2.57 -0.65 -11.97
C LEU A 44 -3.89 -0.07 -12.48
N GLY A 45 -4.77 0.27 -11.55
CA GLY A 45 -6.07 0.85 -11.80
C GLY A 45 -6.11 2.34 -11.45
N ARG A 46 -7.27 2.79 -10.97
CA ARG A 46 -7.51 4.19 -10.65
C ARG A 46 -6.62 4.71 -9.50
N CYS A 47 -6.27 5.98 -9.58
CA CYS A 47 -5.80 6.75 -8.42
C CYS A 47 -6.99 6.99 -7.47
N LEU A 48 -6.87 6.56 -6.21
CA LEU A 48 -7.85 6.87 -5.15
C LEU A 48 -7.74 8.32 -4.68
N GLY A 49 -6.57 8.93 -4.84
CA GLY A 49 -6.30 10.31 -4.49
C GLY A 49 -4.89 10.49 -3.96
N THR A 50 -4.60 11.75 -3.64
CA THR A 50 -3.32 12.16 -3.06
C THR A 50 -3.55 12.65 -1.63
N PHE A 51 -2.80 12.09 -0.69
CA PHE A 51 -2.92 12.35 0.74
C PHE A 51 -1.69 13.10 1.22
N GLU A 52 -1.91 14.24 1.85
CA GLU A 52 -0.84 15.04 2.41
C GLU A 52 -0.73 14.81 3.92
N ASN A 53 0.47 14.47 4.36
CA ASN A 53 0.87 14.53 5.74
C ASN A 53 1.67 15.82 5.94
N THR A 54 1.00 16.88 6.40
CA THR A 54 1.59 18.21 6.58
C THR A 54 2.68 18.24 7.64
N GLU A 55 2.55 17.44 8.71
CA GLU A 55 3.56 17.32 9.77
C GLU A 55 4.88 16.77 9.24
N ARG A 56 4.80 15.78 8.34
CA ARG A 56 5.97 15.16 7.72
C ARG A 56 6.34 15.79 6.38
N LYS A 57 5.56 16.74 5.88
CA LYS A 57 5.66 17.31 4.53
C LYS A 57 5.72 16.24 3.43
N HIS A 58 5.01 15.14 3.64
CA HIS A 58 4.96 14.03 2.69
C HIS A 58 3.63 14.04 1.94
N ARG A 59 3.69 13.74 0.64
CA ARG A 59 2.51 13.62 -0.22
C ARG A 59 2.51 12.23 -0.84
N THR A 60 1.44 11.48 -0.61
CA THR A 60 1.31 10.08 -1.06
C THR A 60 0.16 9.96 -2.03
N SER A 61 0.46 9.64 -3.29
CA SER A 61 -0.55 9.21 -4.25
C SER A 61 -0.87 7.73 -4.02
N VAL A 62 -2.14 7.40 -3.91
CA VAL A 62 -2.58 6.02 -3.63
C VAL A 62 -3.36 5.50 -4.82
N TYR A 63 -3.00 4.31 -5.29
CA TYR A 63 -3.63 3.66 -6.43
C TYR A 63 -4.25 2.33 -6.02
N VAL A 64 -5.27 1.92 -6.77
CA VAL A 64 -5.75 0.53 -6.73
C VAL A 64 -4.87 -0.29 -7.66
N LEU A 65 -4.35 -1.42 -7.18
CA LEU A 65 -3.67 -2.40 -8.02
C LEU A 65 -4.39 -3.74 -7.88
N VAL A 66 -4.81 -4.31 -9.00
CA VAL A 66 -5.41 -5.64 -9.05
C VAL A 66 -4.27 -6.64 -9.21
N VAL A 67 -3.96 -7.35 -8.13
CA VAL A 67 -2.87 -8.35 -8.12
C VAL A 67 -3.22 -9.49 -9.07
N THR A 68 -2.31 -9.79 -9.98
CA THR A 68 -2.40 -10.91 -10.92
C THR A 68 -1.36 -11.99 -10.64
N GLN A 69 -0.30 -11.66 -9.90
CA GLN A 69 0.76 -12.58 -9.54
C GLN A 69 1.35 -12.25 -8.17
N GLU A 70 1.57 -13.29 -7.37
CA GLU A 70 2.34 -13.25 -6.14
C GLU A 70 3.68 -13.96 -6.36
N LEU A 71 4.78 -13.29 -6.01
CA LEU A 71 6.12 -13.86 -6.03
C LEU A 71 6.35 -14.61 -4.71
N GLU A 72 7.02 -15.77 -4.78
CA GLU A 72 7.40 -16.54 -3.59
C GLU A 72 8.46 -15.82 -2.77
N GLU A 73 9.41 -15.19 -3.45
CA GLU A 73 10.43 -14.35 -2.84
C GLU A 73 10.47 -12.97 -3.51
N TRP A 74 10.78 -11.95 -2.72
CA TRP A 74 10.89 -10.57 -3.16
C TRP A 74 11.92 -9.81 -2.33
N GLU A 75 12.28 -8.61 -2.79
CA GLU A 75 13.41 -7.84 -2.27
C GLU A 75 13.34 -7.62 -0.75
N ASP A 76 12.27 -7.00 -0.25
CA ASP A 76 12.17 -6.70 1.19
C ASP A 76 11.99 -7.95 2.06
N SER A 77 11.42 -9.05 1.54
CA SER A 77 11.42 -10.31 2.27
C SER A 77 12.84 -10.84 2.48
N LYS A 78 13.70 -10.73 1.46
CA LYS A 78 15.08 -11.21 1.53
C LYS A 78 15.96 -10.30 2.38
N ASN A 79 15.80 -8.99 2.21
CA ASN A 79 16.71 -8.01 2.79
C ASN A 79 16.38 -7.67 4.24
N ILE A 80 15.09 -7.58 4.59
CA ILE A 80 14.65 -7.12 5.91
C ILE A 80 13.60 -8.02 6.56
N GLY A 81 13.34 -9.21 5.99
CA GLY A 81 12.35 -10.14 6.51
C GLY A 81 10.92 -9.61 6.47
N ARG A 82 10.60 -8.69 5.54
CA ARG A 82 9.26 -8.11 5.44
C ARG A 82 8.24 -9.21 5.14
N ARG A 83 7.13 -9.20 5.87
CA ARG A 83 6.00 -10.12 5.70
C ARG A 83 4.87 -9.43 4.93
N ARG A 84 4.07 -10.21 4.21
CA ARG A 84 2.81 -9.75 3.60
C ARG A 84 1.61 -10.52 4.16
N LYS A 85 0.45 -9.89 4.18
CA LYS A 85 -0.80 -10.51 4.65
C LYS A 85 -1.99 -9.99 3.84
N TRP A 86 -2.74 -10.93 3.25
CA TRP A 86 -4.06 -10.62 2.73
C TRP A 86 -5.04 -10.44 3.89
N CYS A 87 -5.72 -9.31 3.89
CA CYS A 87 -6.71 -8.92 4.88
C CYS A 87 -8.05 -8.66 4.20
N THR A 88 -9.14 -9.02 4.88
CA THR A 88 -10.44 -8.39 4.65
C THR A 88 -10.36 -6.89 4.91
N ILE A 89 -11.36 -6.15 4.47
CA ILE A 89 -11.43 -4.69 4.70
C ILE A 89 -11.48 -4.36 6.19
N SER A 90 -12.24 -5.11 7.00
CA SER A 90 -12.32 -4.89 8.45
C SER A 90 -10.98 -5.11 9.14
N GLU A 91 -10.34 -6.25 8.86
CA GLU A 91 -9.03 -6.58 9.43
C GLU A 91 -7.97 -5.54 9.05
N ALA A 92 -7.97 -5.07 7.80
CA ALA A 92 -7.03 -4.04 7.37
C ALA A 92 -7.23 -2.74 8.15
N LEU A 93 -8.49 -2.33 8.38
CA LEU A 93 -8.80 -1.12 9.17
C LEU A 93 -8.35 -1.26 10.63
N GLU A 94 -8.57 -2.42 11.24
CA GLU A 94 -8.15 -2.71 12.62
C GLU A 94 -6.63 -2.66 12.76
N LEU A 95 -5.90 -3.36 11.88
CA LEU A 95 -4.43 -3.42 11.92
C LEU A 95 -3.78 -2.06 11.66
N LEU A 96 -4.32 -1.29 10.69
CA LEU A 96 -3.80 0.04 10.37
C LEU A 96 -4.10 1.06 11.46
N ALA A 97 -5.27 0.97 12.12
CA ALA A 97 -5.68 1.94 13.14
C ALA A 97 -4.70 2.03 14.32
N VAL A 98 -4.01 0.92 14.64
CA VAL A 98 -3.08 0.87 15.77
C VAL A 98 -1.85 1.76 15.57
N HIS A 99 -1.29 1.81 14.35
CA HIS A 99 0.02 2.45 14.11
C HIS A 99 0.12 3.35 12.87
N LYS A 100 -0.87 3.30 11.97
CA LYS A 100 -0.97 4.12 10.76
C LYS A 100 -2.42 4.55 10.50
N PRO A 101 -3.08 5.27 11.44
CA PRO A 101 -4.49 5.64 11.30
C PRO A 101 -4.80 6.47 10.04
N VAL A 102 -3.82 7.21 9.50
CA VAL A 102 -3.96 7.94 8.23
C VAL A 102 -4.21 6.98 7.06
N GLN A 103 -3.56 5.82 7.04
CA GLN A 103 -3.73 4.82 5.97
C GLN A 103 -5.13 4.17 6.00
N CYS A 104 -5.84 4.22 7.14
CA CYS A 104 -7.25 3.81 7.18
C CYS A 104 -8.14 4.64 6.25
N ASN A 105 -7.76 5.89 5.95
CA ASN A 105 -8.50 6.73 5.01
C ASN A 105 -8.45 6.18 3.58
N TYR A 106 -7.36 5.51 3.22
CA TYR A 106 -7.17 4.92 1.88
C TYR A 106 -8.19 3.79 1.68
N VAL A 107 -8.28 2.90 2.68
CA VAL A 107 -9.21 1.77 2.70
C VAL A 107 -10.67 2.27 2.70
N LYS A 108 -10.98 3.30 3.49
CA LYS A 108 -12.33 3.90 3.50
C LYS A 108 -12.73 4.49 2.15
N LEU A 109 -11.78 5.11 1.43
CA LEU A 109 -12.04 5.68 0.10
C LEU A 109 -12.19 4.60 -0.97
N LEU A 110 -11.45 3.49 -0.88
CA LEU A 110 -11.67 2.33 -1.73
C LEU A 110 -13.13 1.87 -1.66
N ILE A 111 -13.68 1.67 -0.45
CA ILE A 111 -15.09 1.26 -0.26
C ILE A 111 -16.07 2.27 -0.84
N ARG A 112 -15.85 3.58 -0.60
CA ARG A 112 -16.76 4.63 -1.08
C ARG A 112 -16.78 4.73 -2.60
N SER A 113 -15.65 4.47 -3.25
CA SER A 113 -15.54 4.51 -4.71
C SER A 113 -16.18 3.31 -5.40
N GLU A 114 -16.30 2.16 -4.74
CA GLU A 114 -17.02 0.98 -5.25
C GLU A 114 -18.55 1.13 -5.19
N ARG A 115 -19.07 2.01 -4.33
CA ARG A 115 -20.53 2.29 -4.23
C ARG A 115 -21.06 3.24 -5.31
N LYS A 116 -20.20 3.73 -6.20
CA LYS A 116 -20.60 4.53 -7.38
C LYS A 116 -20.73 3.63 -8.62
N VAL A 117 -21.59 2.63 -8.56
CA VAL A 117 -22.10 1.94 -9.75
C VAL A 117 -23.61 2.22 -9.77
N PRO A 118 -24.16 2.85 -10.83
CA PRO A 118 -25.60 3.05 -11.00
C PRO A 118 -26.39 1.75 -10.98
#